data_AF-A0A6S5TPT4-F1
#
_entry.id   AF-A0A6S5TPT4-F1
#
_cell.length_a   1.000
_cell.length_b   1.000
_cell.length_c   1.000
_cell.angle_alpha   90.00
_cell.angle_beta   90.00
_cell.angle_gamma   90.00
#
_symmetry.space_group_name_H-M   'P 1'
#
loop_
_entity.id
_entity.type
_entity.pdbx_description
1 polymer ?
#
loop_
_entity_poly.entity_id
_entity_poly.type
_entity_poly.pdbx_seq_one_letter_code
_entity_poly.pdbx_strand_id
1 'polypeptide(L)'
;MQRVLRDTHASQSAATALEQTVALIRQHFPPSIAHLYAIPRQGRDGVLEWWSELAGQPHLFATLDRDRQAALLERYNQRQAAVEQLAQELERRGQASASAALRTLIGPPDLNNLYSINDEPLVIRWGQVALEASPPPPAPPPVTEPPPAKPTPAPVTKVIAVERRPLRLWPGLLLGLLLALLYGLYLSWPDLYQRWQAYRQIAQVCTPGDTFEPSEFVVVLDTSGSMDTRIRVKREIDPWYMSLLAKIQIVEELMPSSVPARVTRMDMAKTSLTSVIENLDNSVAMRLVTFEGCGRPLDHGVFGQRQRAVLIDKVAALKARGGTALGDSLGAAALTMNGRDRDGVIVMFVDGRDSCGTSVCEVSEQIAQRQPRLRINVVNISAATGSNCAASNTGGRVYTANGAAAVAEALKQASREVSAGGCS
;
A
#
# COMPACT_ATOMS: atom_id res chain seq x y z
N MET A 1 5.65 10.03 -5.05
CA MET A 1 7.12 9.94 -5.13
C MET A 1 7.70 10.50 -3.86
N GLN A 2 8.70 9.82 -3.28
CA GLN A 2 9.41 10.22 -2.08
C GLN A 2 10.92 10.11 -2.27
N ARG A 3 11.69 10.94 -1.55
CA ARG A 3 13.15 10.87 -1.52
C ARG A 3 13.59 9.86 -0.48
N VAL A 4 14.41 8.90 -0.89
CA VAL A 4 14.90 7.79 -0.06
C VAL A 4 16.25 8.13 0.56
N LEU A 5 17.18 8.65 -0.26
CA LEU A 5 18.52 9.01 0.19
C LEU A 5 19.01 10.27 -0.53
N ARG A 6 19.76 11.11 0.18
CA ARG A 6 20.58 12.18 -0.40
C ARG A 6 22.04 11.76 -0.32
N ASP A 7 22.68 11.65 -1.47
CA ASP A 7 23.99 11.04 -1.64
C ASP A 7 25.05 12.11 -1.91
N THR A 8 25.80 12.46 -0.87
CA THR A 8 26.89 13.45 -0.94
C THR A 8 28.18 12.91 -1.57
N HIS A 9 28.24 11.62 -1.90
CA HIS A 9 29.45 10.95 -2.40
C HIS A 9 29.33 10.52 -3.87
N ALA A 10 28.20 10.74 -4.54
CA ALA A 10 28.00 10.32 -5.92
C ALA A 10 28.66 11.26 -6.93
N SER A 11 29.31 10.69 -7.96
CA SER A 11 29.92 11.45 -9.05
C SER A 11 28.88 11.91 -10.08
N GLN A 12 29.03 13.14 -10.62
CA GLN A 12 28.09 13.73 -11.58
C GLN A 12 27.98 12.97 -12.90
N SER A 13 29.09 12.36 -13.37
CA SER A 13 29.10 11.55 -14.59
C SER A 13 28.34 10.22 -14.45
N ALA A 14 28.34 9.63 -13.24
CA ALA A 14 27.53 8.45 -12.96
C ALA A 14 26.03 8.77 -13.00
N ALA A 15 25.61 9.94 -12.52
CA ALA A 15 24.20 10.34 -12.53
C ALA A 15 23.58 10.35 -13.95
N THR A 16 24.29 10.91 -14.93
CA THR A 16 23.79 11.01 -16.32
C THR A 16 23.69 9.65 -17.02
N ALA A 17 24.66 8.74 -16.80
CA ALA A 17 24.61 7.37 -17.33
C ALA A 17 23.45 6.57 -16.72
N LEU A 18 23.16 6.81 -15.44
CA LEU A 18 22.04 6.18 -14.74
C LEU A 18 20.69 6.73 -15.21
N GLU A 19 20.55 8.04 -15.47
CA GLU A 19 19.32 8.61 -16.03
C GLU A 19 18.95 8.03 -17.40
N GLN A 20 19.93 7.82 -18.28
CA GLN A 20 19.71 7.18 -19.58
C GLN A 20 19.25 5.72 -19.41
N THR A 21 19.84 4.99 -18.46
CA THR A 21 19.45 3.62 -18.15
C THR A 21 18.05 3.57 -17.52
N VAL A 22 17.69 4.51 -16.64
CA VAL A 22 16.32 4.66 -16.11
C VAL A 22 15.32 4.95 -17.21
N ALA A 23 15.67 5.77 -18.19
CA ALA A 23 14.79 6.08 -19.31
C ALA A 23 14.47 4.81 -20.11
N LEU A 24 15.47 3.96 -20.38
CA LEU A 24 15.30 2.64 -20.99
C LEU A 24 14.43 1.73 -20.14
N ILE A 25 14.66 1.68 -18.82
CA ILE A 25 13.85 0.89 -17.89
C ILE A 25 12.38 1.36 -17.94
N ARG A 26 12.12 2.66 -17.81
CA ARG A 26 10.76 3.21 -17.81
C ARG A 26 10.06 3.13 -19.17
N GLN A 27 10.83 3.03 -20.26
CA GLN A 27 10.29 2.88 -21.60
C GLN A 27 9.93 1.41 -21.90
N HIS A 28 10.67 0.46 -21.33
CA HIS A 28 10.57 -0.97 -21.67
C HIS A 28 10.14 -1.88 -20.50
N PHE A 29 9.81 -1.35 -19.32
CA PHE A 29 9.38 -2.17 -18.18
C PHE A 29 8.02 -1.76 -17.60
N PRO A 30 7.26 -2.73 -17.06
CA PRO A 30 6.09 -2.44 -16.25
C PRO A 30 6.51 -1.68 -14.98
N PRO A 31 5.58 -0.91 -14.38
CA PRO A 31 5.86 -0.18 -13.14
C PRO A 31 6.47 -1.07 -12.03
N SER A 32 6.05 -2.33 -11.90
CA SER A 32 6.53 -3.27 -10.88
C SER A 32 8.03 -3.55 -10.96
N ILE A 33 8.61 -3.61 -12.17
CA ILE A 33 10.06 -3.82 -12.35
C ILE A 33 10.78 -2.47 -12.37
N ALA A 34 10.16 -1.42 -12.93
CA ALA A 34 10.72 -0.08 -12.90
C ALA A 34 10.88 0.47 -11.47
N HIS A 35 10.07 0.00 -10.51
CA HIS A 35 10.16 0.37 -9.09
C HIS A 35 11.24 -0.38 -8.31
N LEU A 36 11.89 -1.39 -8.91
CA LEU A 36 13.06 -2.04 -8.30
C LEU A 36 14.25 -1.08 -8.17
N TYR A 37 14.38 -0.14 -9.11
CA TYR A 37 15.52 0.77 -9.18
C TYR A 37 15.10 2.18 -8.79
N ALA A 38 15.78 2.77 -7.80
CA ALA A 38 15.56 4.15 -7.43
C ALA A 38 15.96 5.10 -8.56
N ILE A 39 15.25 6.22 -8.67
CA ILE A 39 15.44 7.22 -9.71
C ILE A 39 16.49 8.23 -9.20
N PRO A 40 17.66 8.33 -9.85
CA PRO A 40 18.61 9.39 -9.56
C PRO A 40 18.04 10.74 -10.02
N ARG A 41 18.19 11.78 -9.20
CA ARG A 41 17.85 13.16 -9.55
C ARG A 41 18.91 14.10 -8.99
N GLN A 42 19.25 15.13 -9.74
CA GLN A 42 20.07 16.21 -9.20
C GLN A 42 19.21 17.15 -8.34
N GLY A 43 19.63 17.33 -7.09
CA GLY A 43 19.12 18.37 -6.20
C GLY A 43 19.54 19.77 -6.65
N ARG A 44 18.90 20.81 -6.10
CA ARG A 44 19.18 22.23 -6.42
C ARG A 44 20.60 22.67 -6.09
N ASP A 45 21.26 21.93 -5.22
CA ASP A 45 22.61 22.09 -4.70
C ASP A 45 23.65 21.22 -5.43
N GLY A 46 23.24 20.51 -6.49
CA GLY A 46 24.10 19.62 -7.26
C GLY A 46 24.38 18.26 -6.60
N VAL A 47 23.74 17.97 -5.46
CA VAL A 47 23.85 16.69 -4.77
C VAL A 47 22.90 15.67 -5.39
N LEU A 48 23.36 14.42 -5.55
CA LEU A 48 22.51 13.36 -6.10
C LEU A 48 21.48 12.90 -5.07
N GLU A 49 20.23 12.83 -5.47
CA GLU A 49 19.13 12.33 -4.65
C GLU A 49 18.51 11.07 -5.29
N TRP A 50 18.21 10.09 -4.46
CA TRP A 50 17.57 8.84 -4.88
C TRP A 50 16.08 8.90 -4.52
N TRP A 51 15.22 8.73 -5.52
CA TRP A 51 13.77 8.87 -5.40
C TRP A 51 13.04 7.57 -5.75
N SER A 52 11.91 7.31 -5.10
CA SER A 52 11.04 6.18 -5.40
C SER A 52 9.59 6.62 -5.60
N GLU A 53 8.86 5.89 -6.45
CA GLU A 53 7.42 6.03 -6.62
C GLU A 53 6.63 5.27 -5.55
N LEU A 54 7.24 4.26 -4.93
CA LEU A 54 6.65 3.49 -3.84
C LEU A 54 6.32 4.43 -2.67
N ALA A 55 5.13 4.28 -2.09
CA ALA A 55 4.72 4.97 -0.88
C ALA A 55 5.00 4.08 0.35
N GLY A 56 5.35 4.67 1.49
CA GLY A 56 5.69 3.93 2.72
C GLY A 56 7.05 4.32 3.27
N GLN A 57 7.40 3.89 4.47
CA GLN A 57 8.70 4.23 5.05
C GLN A 57 9.80 3.31 4.50
N PRO A 58 10.94 3.86 4.03
CA PRO A 58 12.07 3.03 3.60
C PRO A 58 12.82 2.45 4.80
N HIS A 59 12.99 1.13 4.79
CA HIS A 59 13.79 0.38 5.76
C HIS A 59 15.00 -0.24 5.07
N LEU A 60 16.21 0.00 5.59
CA LEU A 60 17.42 -0.60 5.04
C LEU A 60 17.40 -2.12 5.30
N PHE A 61 17.89 -2.92 4.36
CA PHE A 61 17.89 -4.38 4.46
C PHE A 61 18.43 -4.91 5.80
N ALA A 62 19.54 -4.35 6.27
CA ALA A 62 20.19 -4.74 7.53
C ALA A 62 19.32 -4.48 8.78
N THR A 63 18.28 -3.65 8.67
CA THR A 63 17.36 -3.31 9.78
C THR A 63 16.14 -4.22 9.87
N LEU A 64 15.94 -5.11 8.88
CA LEU A 64 14.82 -6.05 8.83
C LEU A 64 15.11 -7.32 9.64
N ASP A 65 14.05 -8.00 10.09
CA ASP A 65 14.16 -9.35 10.65
C ASP A 65 14.50 -10.39 9.57
N ARG A 66 14.95 -11.59 9.99
CA ARG A 66 15.46 -12.62 9.06
C ARG A 66 14.42 -13.12 8.06
N ASP A 67 13.16 -13.23 8.47
CA ASP A 67 12.09 -13.72 7.60
C ASP A 67 11.78 -12.68 6.52
N ARG A 68 11.69 -11.40 6.91
CA ARG A 68 11.54 -10.29 5.96
C ARG A 68 12.75 -10.14 5.05
N GLN A 69 13.97 -10.35 5.55
CA GLN A 69 15.18 -10.35 4.73
C GLN A 69 15.12 -11.44 3.65
N ALA A 70 14.77 -12.67 4.01
CA ALA A 70 14.66 -13.78 3.07
C ALA A 70 13.58 -13.48 2.00
N ALA A 71 12.40 -13.03 2.42
CA ALA A 71 11.31 -12.68 1.51
C ALA A 71 11.69 -11.53 0.56
N LEU A 72 12.42 -10.51 1.05
CA LEU A 72 12.85 -9.38 0.23
C LEU A 72 13.88 -9.81 -0.82
N LEU A 73 14.84 -10.67 -0.46
CA LEU A 73 15.83 -11.21 -1.39
C LEU A 73 15.18 -12.12 -2.44
N GLU A 74 14.17 -12.89 -2.06
CA GLU A 74 13.43 -13.71 -3.02
C GLU A 74 12.69 -12.84 -4.05
N ARG A 75 11.97 -11.80 -3.60
CA ARG A 75 11.33 -10.82 -4.49
C ARG A 75 12.35 -10.09 -5.37
N TYR A 76 13.52 -9.75 -4.82
CA TYR A 76 14.61 -9.15 -5.59
C TYR A 76 15.06 -10.07 -6.72
N ASN A 77 15.34 -11.34 -6.42
CA ASN A 77 15.80 -12.32 -7.40
C ASN A 77 14.74 -12.57 -8.49
N GLN A 78 13.47 -12.63 -8.11
CA GLN A 78 12.37 -12.77 -9.07
C GLN A 78 12.29 -11.57 -10.04
N ARG A 79 12.48 -10.34 -9.55
CA ARG A 79 12.50 -9.14 -10.40
C ARG A 79 13.75 -9.07 -11.28
N GLN A 80 14.90 -9.52 -10.78
CA GLN A 80 16.13 -9.63 -11.57
C GLN A 80 16.00 -10.62 -12.74
N ALA A 81 15.34 -11.77 -12.51
CA ALA A 81 15.05 -12.73 -13.58
C ALA A 81 14.18 -12.10 -14.70
N ALA A 82 13.26 -11.20 -14.34
CA ALA A 82 12.45 -10.48 -15.32
C ALA A 82 13.26 -9.45 -16.15
N VAL A 83 14.22 -8.77 -15.52
CA VAL A 83 15.19 -7.88 -16.20
C VAL A 83 16.04 -8.68 -17.18
N GLU A 84 16.48 -9.87 -16.79
CA GLU A 84 17.27 -10.76 -17.64
C GLU A 84 16.50 -11.22 -18.88
N GLN A 85 15.27 -11.69 -18.70
CA GLN A 85 14.43 -12.12 -19.82
C GLN A 85 14.16 -10.98 -20.81
N LEU A 86 13.94 -9.75 -20.32
CA LEU A 86 13.79 -8.59 -21.20
C LEU A 86 15.08 -8.28 -21.95
N ALA A 87 16.24 -8.31 -21.28
CA ALA A 87 17.51 -8.04 -21.93
C ALA A 87 17.78 -9.04 -23.06
N GLN A 88 17.47 -10.32 -22.86
CA GLN A 88 17.58 -11.36 -23.89
C GLN A 88 16.62 -11.11 -25.07
N GLU A 89 15.38 -10.68 -24.80
CA GLU A 89 14.41 -10.40 -25.85
C GLU A 89 14.75 -9.14 -26.67
N LEU A 90 15.27 -8.09 -26.02
CA LEU A 90 15.77 -6.90 -26.72
C LEU A 90 16.94 -7.25 -27.66
N GLU A 91 17.83 -8.15 -27.24
CA GLU A 91 18.93 -8.65 -28.08
C GLU A 91 18.40 -9.39 -29.30
N ARG A 92 17.43 -10.30 -29.13
CA ARG A 92 16.78 -11.02 -30.24
C ARG A 92 16.11 -10.10 -31.26
N ARG A 93 15.73 -8.89 -30.84
CA ARG A 93 15.09 -7.86 -31.67
C ARG A 93 16.06 -6.89 -32.32
N GLY A 94 17.37 -7.12 -32.18
CA GLY A 94 18.39 -6.25 -32.73
C GLY A 94 18.62 -4.97 -31.91
N GLN A 95 18.04 -4.86 -30.71
CA GLN A 95 18.26 -3.73 -29.78
C GLN A 95 19.44 -4.03 -28.85
N ALA A 96 20.62 -4.30 -29.44
CA ALA A 96 21.80 -4.75 -28.70
C ALA A 96 22.30 -3.73 -27.66
N SER A 97 22.22 -2.43 -27.96
CA SER A 97 22.62 -1.37 -27.01
C SER A 97 21.72 -1.30 -25.79
N ALA A 98 20.40 -1.41 -25.97
CA ALA A 98 19.44 -1.45 -24.88
C ALA A 98 19.59 -2.73 -24.04
N SER A 99 19.78 -3.88 -24.70
CA SER A 99 20.09 -5.14 -24.01
C SER A 99 21.35 -5.05 -23.16
N ALA A 100 22.45 -4.52 -23.73
CA ALA A 100 23.70 -4.33 -23.01
C ALA A 100 23.53 -3.41 -21.79
N ALA A 101 22.77 -2.32 -21.93
CA ALA A 101 22.46 -1.41 -20.83
C ALA A 101 21.64 -2.06 -19.72
N LEU A 102 20.70 -2.97 -20.03
CA LEU A 102 19.96 -3.71 -19.00
C LEU A 102 20.79 -4.80 -18.34
N ARG A 103 21.69 -5.45 -19.08
CA ARG A 103 22.58 -6.48 -18.52
C ARG A 103 23.50 -5.94 -17.42
N THR A 104 23.86 -4.65 -17.45
CA THR A 104 24.65 -4.04 -16.36
C THR A 104 23.89 -3.94 -15.03
N LEU A 105 22.57 -4.09 -15.06
CA LEU A 105 21.70 -4.03 -13.87
C LEU A 105 21.46 -5.39 -13.22
N ILE A 106 21.89 -6.46 -13.87
CA ILE A 106 21.71 -7.84 -13.45
C ILE A 106 22.90 -8.25 -12.60
N GLY A 107 22.63 -8.67 -11.37
CA GLY A 107 23.64 -9.12 -10.43
C GLY A 107 23.10 -9.30 -9.02
N PRO A 108 23.94 -9.78 -8.09
CA PRO A 108 23.58 -9.84 -6.68
C PRO A 108 23.33 -8.41 -6.13
N PRO A 109 22.37 -8.23 -5.21
CA PRO A 109 22.14 -6.92 -4.61
C PRO A 109 23.30 -6.56 -3.67
N ASP A 110 23.76 -5.31 -3.73
CA ASP A 110 24.53 -4.76 -2.61
C ASP A 110 23.57 -4.50 -1.46
N LEU A 111 23.71 -5.29 -0.39
CA LEU A 111 22.83 -5.26 0.78
C LEU A 111 22.91 -3.93 1.54
N ASN A 112 23.99 -3.15 1.39
CA ASN A 112 24.10 -1.81 1.97
C ASN A 112 23.26 -0.78 1.22
N ASN A 113 22.82 -1.13 0.01
CA ASN A 113 22.09 -0.28 -0.91
C ASN A 113 20.70 -0.84 -1.25
N LEU A 114 20.25 -1.86 -0.50
CA LEU A 114 18.93 -2.48 -0.66
C LEU A 114 17.98 -2.01 0.45
N TYR A 115 16.81 -1.52 0.06
CA TYR A 115 15.76 -1.06 0.95
C TYR A 115 14.47 -1.86 0.72
N SER A 116 13.67 -1.97 1.78
CA SER A 116 12.26 -2.40 1.72
C SER A 116 11.36 -1.17 1.88
N ILE A 117 10.39 -1.01 0.97
CA ILE A 117 9.28 -0.04 1.11
C ILE A 117 7.99 -0.84 0.94
N ASN A 118 7.22 -1.03 2.02
CA ASN A 118 6.04 -1.92 2.04
C ASN A 118 6.34 -3.33 1.50
N ASP A 119 7.44 -3.93 1.96
CA ASP A 119 7.92 -5.26 1.54
C ASP A 119 8.36 -5.35 0.07
N GLU A 120 8.45 -4.22 -0.65
CA GLU A 120 8.96 -4.18 -2.01
C GLU A 120 10.44 -3.79 -2.04
N PRO A 121 11.29 -4.53 -2.79
CA PRO A 121 12.71 -4.24 -2.88
C PRO A 121 12.97 -3.00 -3.72
N LEU A 122 13.81 -2.12 -3.20
CA LEU A 122 14.33 -0.94 -3.87
C LEU A 122 15.85 -0.89 -3.75
N VAL A 123 16.54 -0.86 -4.89
CA VAL A 123 17.98 -0.67 -4.97
C VAL A 123 18.30 0.80 -5.22
N ILE A 124 19.21 1.34 -4.43
CA ILE A 124 19.88 2.62 -4.70
C ILE A 124 21.31 2.37 -5.20
N ARG A 125 21.96 3.35 -5.81
CA ARG A 125 23.36 3.23 -6.29
C ARG A 125 23.62 2.06 -7.24
N TRP A 126 22.58 1.53 -7.87
CA TRP A 126 22.72 0.53 -8.93
C TRP A 126 23.54 1.12 -10.08
N GLY A 127 24.29 0.27 -10.79
CA GLY A 127 25.14 0.71 -11.93
C GLY A 127 26.37 1.55 -11.55
N GLN A 128 26.56 1.89 -10.27
CA GLN A 128 27.83 2.41 -9.77
C GLN A 128 28.69 1.19 -9.39
N VAL A 129 29.86 1.03 -10.01
CA VAL A 129 30.87 0.12 -9.47
C VAL A 129 31.14 0.62 -8.06
N ALA A 130 30.96 -0.24 -7.06
CA ALA A 130 31.36 0.05 -5.69
C ALA A 130 32.80 0.56 -5.77
N LEU A 131 32.99 1.87 -5.58
CA LEU A 131 34.31 2.43 -5.37
C LEU A 131 34.88 1.56 -4.26
N GLU A 132 35.95 0.84 -4.59
CA GLU A 132 36.61 -0.10 -3.71
C GLU A 132 36.55 0.44 -2.30
N ALA A 133 36.06 -0.39 -1.37
CA ALA A 133 36.10 -0.11 0.05
C ALA A 133 37.46 0.54 0.33
N SER A 134 37.44 1.82 0.75
CA SER A 134 38.68 2.50 1.07
C SER A 134 39.47 1.57 1.98
N PRO A 135 40.76 1.32 1.70
CA PRO A 135 41.53 0.38 2.49
C PRO A 135 41.33 0.74 3.96
N PRO A 136 41.14 -0.25 4.85
CA PRO A 136 40.97 0.03 6.25
C PRO A 136 42.09 0.99 6.68
N PRO A 137 41.81 1.99 7.53
CA PRO A 137 42.85 2.88 8.04
C PRO A 137 44.03 2.02 8.46
N PRO A 138 45.28 2.39 8.11
CA PRO A 138 46.44 1.56 8.41
C PRO A 138 46.37 1.18 9.88
N ALA A 139 46.40 -0.12 10.14
CA ALA A 139 46.38 -0.65 11.49
C ALA A 139 47.41 0.13 12.32
N PRO A 140 47.06 0.58 13.55
CA PRO A 140 48.08 1.15 14.43
C PRO A 140 49.23 0.14 14.53
N PRO A 141 50.49 0.61 14.53
CA PRO A 141 51.64 -0.28 14.48
C PRO A 141 51.54 -1.32 15.60
N PRO A 142 51.99 -2.56 15.35
CA PRO A 142 51.88 -3.63 16.32
C PRO A 142 52.61 -3.20 17.59
N VAL A 143 51.86 -3.02 18.67
CA VAL A 143 52.45 -2.97 20.00
C VAL A 143 52.95 -4.39 20.26
N THR A 144 54.24 -4.59 20.10
CA THR A 144 54.95 -5.77 20.59
C THR A 144 54.64 -5.94 22.06
N GLU A 145 53.82 -6.95 22.39
CA GLU A 145 53.71 -7.47 23.74
C GLU A 145 55.09 -7.99 24.18
N PRO A 146 55.67 -7.48 25.27
CA PRO A 146 56.85 -8.09 25.87
C PRO A 146 56.49 -9.46 26.48
N PRO A 147 57.38 -10.46 26.39
CA PRO A 147 57.12 -11.80 26.94
C PRO A 147 56.94 -11.78 28.47
N PRO A 148 56.21 -12.76 29.03
CA PRO A 148 55.76 -12.72 30.42
C PRO A 148 56.94 -12.85 31.39
N ALA A 149 57.16 -11.81 32.19
CA ALA A 149 58.06 -11.86 33.32
C ALA A 149 57.36 -12.50 34.53
N LYS A 150 58.08 -13.41 35.20
CA LYS A 150 57.70 -14.08 36.46
C LYS A 150 57.40 -13.05 37.57
N PRO A 151 56.55 -13.40 38.56
CA PRO A 151 56.07 -12.46 39.57
C PRO A 151 57.08 -12.27 40.72
N THR A 152 57.27 -11.01 41.12
CA THR A 152 57.93 -10.59 42.36
C THR A 152 57.24 -9.32 42.88
N PRO A 153 57.10 -9.12 44.20
CA PRO A 153 55.91 -8.52 44.81
C PRO A 153 55.88 -6.98 44.78
N ALA A 154 54.65 -6.46 44.75
CA ALA A 154 54.33 -5.04 44.71
C ALA A 154 54.78 -4.29 45.99
N PRO A 155 55.32 -3.06 45.88
CA PRO A 155 55.43 -2.15 47.00
C PRO A 155 54.10 -1.44 47.25
N VAL A 156 53.67 -1.48 48.50
CA VAL A 156 52.49 -0.80 49.04
C VAL A 156 52.61 0.71 48.82
N THR A 157 51.68 1.29 48.06
CA THR A 157 51.51 2.76 48.01
C THR A 157 50.22 3.14 48.72
N LYS A 158 50.36 3.90 49.81
CA LYS A 158 49.26 4.39 50.66
C LYS A 158 48.40 5.38 49.89
N VAL A 159 47.12 5.07 49.74
CA VAL A 159 46.11 6.01 49.25
C VAL A 159 45.64 6.86 50.44
N ILE A 160 45.88 8.17 50.37
CA ILE A 160 45.33 9.15 51.31
C ILE A 160 43.86 9.36 50.95
N ALA A 161 42.96 9.02 51.87
CA ALA A 161 41.52 9.17 51.70
C ALA A 161 41.09 10.63 51.94
N VAL A 162 40.43 11.23 50.95
CA VAL A 162 39.69 12.49 51.11
C VAL A 162 38.25 12.14 51.45
N GLU A 163 37.86 12.45 52.69
CA GLU A 163 36.56 12.14 53.25
C GLU A 163 35.47 13.07 52.68
N ARG A 164 34.64 12.56 51.77
CA ARG A 164 33.42 13.25 51.30
C ARG A 164 32.25 12.85 52.18
N ARG A 165 31.78 13.78 53.01
CA ARG A 165 30.58 13.62 53.87
C ARG A 165 29.33 13.39 52.99
N PRO A 166 28.54 12.33 53.22
CA PRO A 166 27.30 12.13 52.48
C PRO A 166 26.21 13.04 53.04
N LEU A 167 25.52 13.76 52.15
CA LEU A 167 24.33 14.54 52.47
C LEU A 167 23.22 13.58 52.92
N ARG A 168 22.98 13.52 54.23
CA ARG A 168 21.96 12.68 54.87
C ARG A 168 20.58 13.33 54.65
N LEU A 169 20.01 13.17 53.45
CA LEU A 169 18.62 13.54 53.17
C LEU A 169 17.70 12.74 54.10
N TRP A 170 16.96 13.45 54.95
CA TRP A 170 16.11 12.85 55.98
C TRP A 170 15.04 11.94 55.36
N PRO A 171 14.94 10.66 55.75
CA PRO A 171 13.95 9.72 55.18
C PRO A 171 12.50 10.17 55.38
N GLY A 172 12.24 11.03 56.36
CA GLY A 172 10.93 11.65 56.57
C GLY A 172 10.48 12.58 55.44
N LEU A 173 11.42 13.24 54.73
CA LEU A 173 11.09 14.15 53.63
C LEU A 173 10.68 13.36 52.37
N LEU A 174 11.33 12.23 52.12
CA LEU A 174 10.95 11.29 51.05
C LEU A 174 9.59 10.64 51.34
N LEU A 175 9.33 10.26 52.59
CA LEU A 175 8.03 9.73 53.00
C LEU A 175 6.91 10.77 52.84
N GLY A 176 7.17 12.02 53.22
CA GLY A 176 6.23 13.13 53.06
C GLY A 176 5.91 13.42 51.59
N LEU A 177 6.91 13.43 50.71
CA LEU A 177 6.71 13.59 49.26
C LEU A 177 5.89 12.44 48.66
N LEU A 178 6.14 11.21 49.10
CA LEU A 178 5.41 10.03 48.61
C LEU A 178 3.94 10.07 49.05
N LEU A 179 3.66 10.47 50.30
CA LEU A 179 2.30 10.67 50.79
C LEU A 179 1.57 11.81 50.06
N ALA A 180 2.25 12.92 49.79
CA ALA A 180 1.69 14.03 49.03
C ALA A 180 1.35 13.62 47.59
N LEU A 181 2.20 12.81 46.95
CA LEU A 181 1.95 12.29 45.62
C LEU A 181 0.75 11.32 45.59
N LEU A 182 0.67 10.41 46.55
CA LEU A 182 -0.48 9.51 46.70
C LEU A 182 -1.79 10.27 46.97
N TYR A 183 -1.73 11.32 47.80
CA TYR A 183 -2.89 12.18 48.07
C TYR A 183 -3.34 12.98 46.83
N GLY A 184 -2.39 13.50 46.04
CA GLY A 184 -2.68 14.13 44.76
C GLY A 184 -3.30 13.16 43.75
N LEU A 185 -2.84 11.90 43.72
CA LEU A 185 -3.40 10.85 42.87
C LEU A 185 -4.83 10.46 43.32
N TYR A 186 -5.08 10.42 44.62
CA TYR A 186 -6.41 10.16 45.18
C TYR A 186 -7.41 11.28 44.86
N LEU A 187 -6.99 12.55 44.97
CA LEU A 187 -7.82 13.71 44.63
C LEU A 187 -8.13 13.82 43.13
N SER A 188 -7.18 13.46 42.28
CA SER A 188 -7.35 13.46 40.81
C SER A 188 -8.01 12.18 40.28
N TRP A 189 -8.33 11.22 41.16
CA TRP A 189 -8.99 9.97 40.80
C TRP A 189 -10.32 10.14 40.06
N PRO A 190 -11.21 11.09 40.41
CA PRO A 190 -12.47 11.28 39.68
C PRO A 190 -12.25 11.74 38.23
N ASP A 191 -11.33 12.68 37.99
CA ASP A 191 -10.99 13.18 36.65
C ASP A 191 -10.25 12.12 35.81
N LEU A 192 -9.33 11.38 36.45
CA LEU A 192 -8.66 10.23 35.83
C LEU A 192 -9.66 9.11 35.51
N TYR A 193 -10.62 8.86 36.39
CA TYR A 193 -11.68 7.86 36.19
C TYR A 193 -12.65 8.28 35.07
N GLN A 194 -13.01 9.55 34.96
CA GLN A 194 -13.79 10.07 33.82
C GLN A 194 -13.02 9.98 32.50
N ARG A 195 -11.73 10.36 32.48
CA ARG A 195 -10.87 10.17 31.30
C ARG A 195 -10.69 8.70 30.94
N TRP A 196 -10.63 7.82 31.93
CA TRP A 196 -10.55 6.38 31.73
C TRP A 196 -11.87 5.78 31.23
N GLN A 197 -13.03 6.29 31.67
CA GLN A 197 -14.33 5.94 31.10
C GLN A 197 -14.48 6.41 29.65
N ALA A 198 -13.99 7.60 29.30
CA ALA A 198 -13.93 8.07 27.92
C ALA A 198 -13.00 7.20 27.04
N TYR A 199 -11.91 6.67 27.61
CA TYR A 199 -11.04 5.71 26.94
C TYR A 199 -11.71 4.32 26.76
N ARG A 200 -12.53 3.88 27.71
CA ARG A 200 -13.33 2.64 27.62
C ARG A 200 -14.42 2.68 26.56
N GLN A 201 -14.92 3.86 26.18
CA GLN A 201 -15.87 3.99 25.05
C GLN A 201 -15.18 3.80 23.69
N ILE A 202 -13.86 4.02 23.60
CA ILE A 202 -13.06 3.79 22.39
C ILE A 202 -12.49 2.35 22.36
N ALA A 203 -12.35 1.72 23.52
CA ALA A 203 -11.95 0.33 23.66
C ALA A 203 -13.14 -0.53 24.13
N GLN A 204 -14.12 -0.77 23.25
CA GLN A 204 -15.06 -1.86 23.46
C GLN A 204 -14.30 -3.18 23.39
N VAL A 205 -13.98 -3.72 24.56
CA VAL A 205 -13.63 -5.12 24.75
C VAL A 205 -14.88 -5.94 24.45
N CYS A 206 -14.80 -6.77 23.40
CA CYS A 206 -15.86 -7.68 23.00
C CYS A 206 -16.29 -8.59 24.16
N THR A 207 -17.55 -8.48 24.54
CA THR A 207 -18.27 -9.55 25.23
C THR A 207 -19.11 -10.25 24.16
N PRO A 208 -19.06 -11.59 24.03
CA PRO A 208 -19.93 -12.30 23.10
C PRO A 208 -21.37 -12.13 23.60
N GLY A 209 -22.13 -11.25 22.97
CA GLY A 209 -23.53 -11.01 23.21
C GLY A 209 -24.32 -11.22 21.93
N ASP A 210 -25.02 -12.36 21.88
CA ASP A 210 -26.12 -12.88 21.05
C ASP A 210 -26.86 -12.08 19.94
N THR A 211 -26.34 -10.98 19.38
CA THR A 211 -26.96 -10.33 18.19
C THR A 211 -25.93 -9.75 17.23
N PHE A 212 -25.03 -10.58 16.70
CA PHE A 212 -24.19 -10.16 15.56
C PHE A 212 -25.02 -10.24 14.27
N GLU A 213 -25.50 -9.11 13.77
CA GLU A 213 -26.02 -9.00 12.41
C GLU A 213 -24.89 -8.65 11.44
N PRO A 214 -24.64 -9.45 10.38
CA PRO A 214 -23.54 -9.20 9.45
C PRO A 214 -23.76 -7.88 8.70
N SER A 215 -22.75 -7.04 8.50
CA SER A 215 -22.95 -5.74 7.83
C SER A 215 -23.48 -5.90 6.40
N GLU A 216 -24.27 -4.92 5.95
CA GLU A 216 -24.87 -4.96 4.61
C GLU A 216 -23.86 -4.51 3.55
N PHE A 217 -23.76 -5.25 2.44
CA PHE A 217 -22.80 -4.97 1.37
C PHE A 217 -23.53 -4.78 0.04
N VAL A 218 -23.43 -3.59 -0.54
CA VAL A 218 -24.06 -3.24 -1.82
C VAL A 218 -23.03 -2.71 -2.80
N VAL A 219 -23.08 -3.20 -4.04
CA VAL A 219 -22.26 -2.69 -5.14
C VAL A 219 -23.14 -1.89 -6.08
N VAL A 220 -22.73 -0.65 -6.37
CA VAL A 220 -23.28 0.17 -7.46
C VAL A 220 -22.28 0.15 -8.61
N LEU A 221 -22.67 -0.41 -9.75
CA LEU A 221 -21.78 -0.53 -10.90
C LEU A 221 -22.23 0.41 -12.03
N ASP A 222 -21.34 1.29 -12.45
CA ASP A 222 -21.52 2.14 -13.64
C ASP A 222 -21.63 1.29 -14.90
N THR A 223 -22.79 1.37 -15.54
CA THR A 223 -23.11 0.70 -16.81
C THR A 223 -23.41 1.71 -17.92
N SER A 224 -22.93 2.95 -17.79
CA SER A 224 -23.09 3.99 -18.80
C SER A 224 -22.33 3.68 -20.10
N GLY A 225 -22.70 4.35 -21.19
CA GLY A 225 -22.07 4.15 -22.50
C GLY A 225 -20.57 4.45 -22.53
N SER A 226 -20.04 5.29 -21.62
CA SER A 226 -18.58 5.53 -21.53
C SER A 226 -17.82 4.28 -21.08
N MET A 227 -18.48 3.32 -20.43
CA MET A 227 -17.88 2.06 -20.03
C MET A 227 -17.56 1.14 -21.22
N ASP A 228 -18.21 1.34 -22.37
CA ASP A 228 -17.87 0.66 -23.63
C ASP A 228 -16.64 1.28 -24.32
N THR A 229 -16.14 2.41 -23.80
CA THR A 229 -14.96 3.05 -24.36
C THR A 229 -13.68 2.38 -23.87
N ARG A 230 -12.65 2.44 -24.71
CA ARG A 230 -11.33 1.89 -24.38
C ARG A 230 -10.73 2.59 -23.17
N ILE A 231 -10.04 1.81 -22.34
CA ILE A 231 -9.12 2.38 -21.36
C ILE A 231 -7.98 3.03 -22.15
N ARG A 232 -7.79 4.34 -22.00
CA ARG A 232 -6.56 5.01 -22.43
C ARG A 232 -5.45 4.56 -21.49
N VAL A 233 -4.91 3.36 -21.69
CA VAL A 233 -3.62 2.99 -21.13
C VAL A 233 -2.62 3.93 -21.78
N LYS A 234 -1.97 4.77 -20.97
CA LYS A 234 -0.99 5.75 -21.44
C LYS A 234 0.31 5.04 -21.85
N ARG A 235 0.26 4.30 -22.96
CA ARG A 235 1.31 4.01 -23.96
C ARG A 235 0.92 2.74 -24.72
N GLU A 236 1.12 2.80 -26.03
CA GLU A 236 1.00 1.71 -26.98
C GLU A 236 1.95 0.58 -26.53
N ILE A 237 1.39 -0.49 -25.96
CA ILE A 237 2.16 -1.67 -25.59
C ILE A 237 2.20 -2.57 -26.82
N ASP A 238 3.38 -2.67 -27.41
CA ASP A 238 3.70 -3.46 -28.60
C ASP A 238 3.40 -4.96 -28.33
N PRO A 239 2.71 -5.73 -29.21
CA PRO A 239 2.22 -7.08 -28.92
C PRO A 239 3.26 -8.07 -28.38
N TRP A 240 4.53 -7.87 -28.71
CA TRP A 240 5.61 -8.70 -28.17
C TRP A 240 5.88 -8.49 -26.68
N TYR A 241 5.65 -7.29 -26.18
CA TYR A 241 5.81 -6.94 -24.77
C TYR A 241 4.90 -7.78 -23.89
N MET A 242 3.67 -8.02 -24.36
CA MET A 242 2.71 -8.92 -23.70
C MET A 242 3.19 -10.37 -23.69
N SER A 243 3.86 -10.83 -24.77
CA SER A 243 4.43 -12.19 -24.84
C SER A 243 5.64 -12.39 -23.93
N LEU A 244 6.39 -11.32 -23.65
CA LEU A 244 7.49 -11.31 -22.69
C LEU A 244 6.95 -11.34 -21.25
N LEU A 245 5.93 -10.53 -20.96
CA LEU A 245 5.26 -10.53 -19.66
C LEU A 245 4.69 -11.92 -19.33
N ALA A 246 4.05 -12.60 -20.28
CA ALA A 246 3.53 -13.96 -20.09
C ALA A 246 4.60 -15.03 -19.77
N LYS A 247 5.90 -14.76 -19.98
CA LYS A 247 7.01 -15.70 -19.71
C LYS A 247 7.71 -15.43 -18.37
N ILE A 248 7.40 -14.31 -17.73
CA ILE A 248 7.89 -13.98 -16.39
C ILE A 248 6.93 -14.63 -15.38
N GLN A 249 7.43 -15.53 -14.52
CA GLN A 249 6.64 -16.29 -13.53
C GLN A 249 5.81 -15.43 -12.55
N ILE A 250 6.00 -14.11 -12.53
CA ILE A 250 5.21 -13.13 -11.75
C ILE A 250 3.88 -12.77 -12.42
N VAL A 251 3.67 -13.07 -13.70
CA VAL A 251 2.53 -12.54 -14.45
C VAL A 251 1.26 -13.38 -14.35
N GLU A 252 1.33 -14.60 -13.83
CA GLU A 252 0.14 -15.44 -13.63
C GLU A 252 -0.79 -14.90 -12.51
N GLU A 253 -0.24 -14.12 -11.57
CA GLU A 253 -1.01 -13.39 -10.55
C GLU A 253 -1.44 -11.98 -11.02
N LEU A 254 -0.89 -11.47 -12.13
CA LEU A 254 -1.13 -10.11 -12.62
C LEU A 254 -1.91 -10.04 -13.96
N MET A 255 -2.00 -11.12 -14.73
CA MET A 255 -2.76 -11.19 -15.98
C MET A 255 -3.35 -12.59 -16.20
N PRO A 256 -4.68 -12.77 -16.06
CA PRO A 256 -5.35 -13.98 -16.49
C PRO A 256 -5.20 -14.13 -18.00
N SER A 257 -4.77 -15.32 -18.39
CA SER A 257 -4.39 -15.74 -19.72
C SER A 257 -5.42 -15.44 -20.82
N SER A 258 -4.89 -15.09 -21.99
CA SER A 258 -5.51 -15.16 -23.33
C SER A 258 -6.81 -14.40 -23.58
N VAL A 259 -6.75 -13.13 -24.00
CA VAL A 259 -7.76 -12.58 -24.93
C VAL A 259 -7.15 -11.52 -25.87
N PRO A 260 -7.15 -11.72 -27.20
CA PRO A 260 -7.05 -10.62 -28.16
C PRO A 260 -8.42 -9.95 -28.26
N ALA A 261 -8.79 -9.16 -27.25
CA ALA A 261 -9.95 -8.27 -27.31
C ALA A 261 -9.59 -6.94 -26.67
N ARG A 262 -10.01 -5.87 -27.33
CA ARG A 262 -9.81 -4.49 -26.87
C ARG A 262 -10.48 -4.34 -25.49
N VAL A 263 -9.70 -4.36 -24.41
CA VAL A 263 -10.23 -4.26 -23.03
C VAL A 263 -10.94 -2.92 -22.85
N THR A 264 -12.23 -2.98 -22.54
CA THR A 264 -13.08 -1.84 -22.22
C THR A 264 -13.03 -1.53 -20.73
N ARG A 265 -13.49 -0.34 -20.33
CA ARG A 265 -13.63 0.00 -18.91
C ARG A 265 -14.64 -0.92 -18.21
N MET A 266 -15.67 -1.34 -18.94
CA MET A 266 -16.62 -2.37 -18.51
C MET A 266 -15.94 -3.70 -18.22
N ASP A 267 -15.01 -4.16 -19.07
CA ASP A 267 -14.28 -5.41 -18.83
C ASP A 267 -13.46 -5.32 -17.54
N MET A 268 -12.76 -4.20 -17.33
CA MET A 268 -12.05 -3.96 -16.07
C MET A 268 -12.98 -3.99 -14.86
N ALA A 269 -14.15 -3.34 -14.94
CA ALA A 269 -15.11 -3.32 -13.84
C ALA A 269 -15.66 -4.72 -13.54
N LYS A 270 -15.99 -5.49 -14.58
CA LYS A 270 -16.45 -6.88 -14.46
C LYS A 270 -15.39 -7.77 -13.82
N THR A 271 -14.14 -7.68 -14.26
CA THR A 271 -13.03 -8.46 -13.68
C THR A 271 -12.78 -8.08 -12.22
N SER A 272 -12.73 -6.77 -11.91
CA SER A 272 -12.56 -6.31 -10.52
C SER A 272 -13.72 -6.75 -9.62
N LEU A 273 -14.96 -6.63 -10.08
CA LEU A 273 -16.13 -7.07 -9.32
C LEU A 273 -16.15 -8.60 -9.14
N THR A 274 -15.77 -9.36 -10.16
CA THR A 274 -15.67 -10.84 -10.07
C THR A 274 -14.67 -11.25 -9.00
N SER A 275 -13.49 -10.62 -8.96
CA SER A 275 -12.49 -10.87 -7.93
C SER A 275 -13.01 -10.57 -6.52
N VAL A 276 -13.85 -9.54 -6.38
CA VAL A 276 -14.48 -9.19 -5.09
C VAL A 276 -15.50 -10.26 -4.68
N ILE A 277 -16.33 -10.71 -5.61
CA ILE A 277 -17.34 -11.76 -5.36
C ILE A 277 -16.66 -13.07 -4.92
N GLU A 278 -15.55 -13.43 -5.56
CA GLU A 278 -14.78 -14.63 -5.24
C GLU A 278 -14.14 -14.56 -3.85
N ASN A 279 -13.58 -13.40 -3.49
CA ASN A 279 -12.83 -13.19 -2.24
C ASN A 279 -13.66 -12.66 -1.06
N LEU A 280 -14.96 -12.39 -1.26
CA LEU A 280 -15.85 -11.95 -0.19
C LEU A 280 -15.97 -13.04 0.89
N ASP A 281 -16.14 -12.66 2.15
CA ASP A 281 -16.41 -13.61 3.23
C ASP A 281 -17.73 -14.37 2.99
N ASN A 282 -17.77 -15.66 3.33
CA ASN A 282 -18.92 -16.53 3.07
C ASN A 282 -20.19 -16.12 3.83
N SER A 283 -20.04 -15.41 4.95
CA SER A 283 -21.15 -14.90 5.77
C SER A 283 -21.78 -13.60 5.21
N VAL A 284 -21.12 -12.94 4.27
CA VAL A 284 -21.57 -11.65 3.71
C VAL A 284 -22.34 -11.88 2.41
N ALA A 285 -23.55 -11.36 2.35
CA ALA A 285 -24.36 -11.32 1.14
C ALA A 285 -24.16 -9.99 0.41
N MET A 286 -24.09 -10.03 -0.92
CA MET A 286 -23.88 -8.86 -1.78
C MET A 286 -25.16 -8.50 -2.52
N ARG A 287 -25.58 -7.24 -2.50
CA ARG A 287 -26.58 -6.70 -3.43
C ARG A 287 -25.88 -6.01 -4.61
N LEU A 288 -26.43 -6.13 -5.81
CA LEU A 288 -25.92 -5.45 -7.01
C LEU A 288 -26.96 -4.48 -7.56
N VAL A 289 -26.58 -3.21 -7.72
CA VAL A 289 -27.37 -2.15 -8.32
C VAL A 289 -26.65 -1.63 -9.57
N THR A 290 -27.39 -1.46 -10.66
CA THR A 290 -26.91 -0.94 -11.95
C THR A 290 -27.93 0.05 -12.51
N PHE A 291 -27.68 0.62 -13.68
CA PHE A 291 -28.65 1.46 -14.38
C PHE A 291 -28.52 1.33 -15.90
N GLU A 292 -29.61 1.51 -16.63
CA GLU A 292 -29.57 1.56 -18.08
C GLU A 292 -29.91 2.98 -18.54
N GLY A 293 -28.86 3.76 -18.82
CA GLY A 293 -29.00 5.18 -19.11
C GLY A 293 -29.57 5.99 -17.93
N CYS A 294 -30.48 6.92 -18.23
CA CYS A 294 -31.17 7.74 -17.21
C CYS A 294 -32.51 7.15 -16.76
N GLY A 295 -32.71 5.85 -16.93
CA GLY A 295 -33.87 5.14 -16.39
C GLY A 295 -33.77 4.95 -14.87
N ARG A 296 -34.79 4.31 -14.29
CA ARG A 296 -34.76 3.94 -12.86
C ARG A 296 -33.61 2.95 -12.61
N PRO A 297 -32.86 3.07 -11.49
CA PRO A 297 -31.86 2.09 -11.10
C PRO A 297 -32.46 0.68 -11.03
N LEU A 298 -31.68 -0.29 -11.50
CA LEU A 298 -32.04 -1.71 -11.50
C LEU A 298 -31.33 -2.41 -10.34
N ASP A 299 -32.10 -2.86 -9.36
CA ASP A 299 -31.65 -3.77 -8.30
C ASP A 299 -31.72 -5.22 -8.81
N HIS A 300 -30.58 -5.90 -8.84
CA HIS A 300 -30.47 -7.30 -9.26
C HIS A 300 -30.77 -8.30 -8.15
N GLY A 301 -31.00 -7.82 -6.93
CA GLY A 301 -31.25 -8.61 -5.73
C GLY A 301 -30.01 -8.85 -4.88
N VAL A 302 -30.18 -9.67 -3.85
CA VAL A 302 -29.15 -10.05 -2.88
C VAL A 302 -28.65 -11.46 -3.20
N PHE A 303 -27.33 -11.63 -3.17
CA PHE A 303 -26.63 -12.86 -3.53
C PHE A 303 -25.75 -13.30 -2.35
N GLY A 304 -26.11 -14.42 -1.73
CA GLY A 304 -25.28 -15.06 -0.71
C GLY A 304 -24.19 -15.95 -1.32
N GLN A 305 -23.41 -16.62 -0.47
CA GLN A 305 -22.33 -17.52 -0.88
C GLN A 305 -22.73 -18.53 -1.97
N ARG A 306 -23.88 -19.21 -1.83
CA ARG A 306 -24.35 -20.23 -2.77
C ARG A 306 -24.75 -19.67 -4.14
N GLN A 307 -24.96 -18.36 -4.23
CA GLN A 307 -25.40 -17.68 -5.45
C GLN A 307 -24.26 -16.91 -6.13
N ARG A 308 -23.01 -17.05 -5.67
CA ARG A 308 -21.85 -16.33 -6.25
C ARG A 308 -21.66 -16.63 -7.73
N ALA A 309 -21.76 -17.88 -8.16
CA ALA A 309 -21.67 -18.23 -9.58
C ALA A 309 -22.76 -17.53 -10.41
N VAL A 310 -24.00 -17.51 -9.93
CA VAL A 310 -25.12 -16.81 -10.57
C VAL A 310 -24.88 -15.30 -10.65
N LEU A 311 -24.29 -14.70 -9.61
CA LEU A 311 -23.93 -13.29 -9.60
C LEU A 311 -22.80 -13.00 -10.62
N ILE A 312 -21.79 -13.86 -10.71
CA ILE A 312 -20.69 -13.73 -11.69
C ILE A 312 -21.26 -13.78 -13.11
N ASP A 313 -22.16 -14.73 -13.42
CA ASP A 313 -22.81 -14.82 -14.72
C ASP A 313 -23.64 -13.57 -15.05
N LYS A 314 -24.37 -13.03 -14.05
CA LYS A 314 -25.11 -11.77 -14.19
C LYS A 314 -24.17 -10.61 -14.50
N VAL A 315 -23.07 -10.47 -13.76
CA VAL A 315 -22.06 -9.43 -13.98
C VAL A 315 -21.44 -9.56 -15.38
N ALA A 316 -21.11 -10.77 -15.82
CA ALA A 316 -20.56 -11.05 -17.14
C ALA A 316 -21.53 -10.61 -18.27
N ALA A 317 -22.84 -10.75 -18.06
CA ALA A 317 -23.88 -10.40 -19.03
C ALA A 317 -24.18 -8.88 -19.12
N LEU A 318 -23.68 -8.05 -18.19
CA LEU A 318 -23.95 -6.61 -18.19
C LEU A 318 -23.41 -5.92 -19.45
N LYS A 319 -24.11 -4.88 -19.91
CA LYS A 319 -23.74 -4.11 -21.11
C LYS A 319 -23.72 -2.62 -20.80
N ALA A 320 -22.71 -1.93 -21.33
CA ALA A 320 -22.56 -0.49 -21.22
C ALA A 320 -23.52 0.23 -22.17
N ARG A 321 -24.47 1.02 -21.65
CA ARG A 321 -25.50 1.74 -22.43
C ARG A 321 -25.96 3.03 -21.76
N GLY A 322 -26.19 4.06 -22.57
CA GLY A 322 -26.90 5.28 -22.17
C GLY A 322 -26.10 6.26 -21.29
N GLY A 323 -26.81 7.19 -20.65
CA GLY A 323 -26.29 8.14 -19.65
C GLY A 323 -25.91 7.51 -18.31
N THR A 324 -25.49 8.35 -17.37
CA THR A 324 -24.86 7.97 -16.09
C THR A 324 -25.73 8.41 -14.92
N ALA A 325 -26.59 7.52 -14.40
CA ALA A 325 -27.51 7.78 -13.28
C ALA A 325 -26.91 7.32 -11.93
N LEU A 326 -25.74 7.86 -11.60
CA LEU A 326 -24.98 7.47 -10.40
C LEU A 326 -25.63 7.99 -9.12
N GLY A 327 -26.14 9.23 -9.14
CA GLY A 327 -26.80 9.81 -7.98
C GLY A 327 -28.06 9.03 -7.59
N ASP A 328 -28.91 8.74 -8.57
CA ASP A 328 -30.14 7.95 -8.35
C ASP A 328 -29.83 6.52 -7.91
N SER A 329 -28.82 5.89 -8.50
CA SER A 329 -28.41 4.52 -8.14
C SER A 329 -27.83 4.44 -6.73
N LEU A 330 -27.05 5.45 -6.32
CA LEU A 330 -26.57 5.56 -4.95
C LEU A 330 -27.72 5.73 -3.96
N GLY A 331 -28.68 6.61 -4.26
CA GLY A 331 -29.86 6.81 -3.44
C GLY A 331 -30.70 5.54 -3.31
N ALA A 332 -30.95 4.85 -4.44
CA ALA A 332 -31.68 3.59 -4.45
C ALA A 332 -30.97 2.51 -3.62
N ALA A 333 -29.65 2.36 -3.77
CA ALA A 333 -28.85 1.44 -2.96
C ALA A 333 -28.96 1.74 -1.46
N ALA A 334 -28.77 3.00 -1.06
CA ALA A 334 -28.81 3.42 0.34
C ALA A 334 -30.18 3.20 0.99
N LEU A 335 -31.28 3.36 0.24
CA LEU A 335 -32.63 3.07 0.71
C LEU A 335 -32.88 1.58 0.99
N THR A 336 -32.09 0.67 0.41
CA THR A 336 -32.19 -0.77 0.69
C THR A 336 -31.42 -1.20 1.94
N MET A 337 -30.76 -0.26 2.63
CA MET A 337 -29.85 -0.53 3.74
C MET A 337 -30.33 0.20 5.01
N ASN A 338 -29.96 -0.34 6.17
CA ASN A 338 -30.19 0.31 7.45
C ASN A 338 -29.26 1.51 7.62
N GLY A 339 -27.94 1.27 7.72
CA GLY A 339 -26.93 2.32 7.81
C GLY A 339 -27.03 3.25 9.04
N ARG A 340 -27.93 3.00 9.99
CA ARG A 340 -28.13 3.78 11.22
C ARG A 340 -27.67 3.01 12.44
N ASP A 341 -28.23 1.83 12.62
CA ASP A 341 -28.01 0.94 13.76
C ASP A 341 -27.15 -0.27 13.38
N ARG A 342 -26.92 -0.47 12.08
CA ARG A 342 -26.12 -1.53 11.49
C ARG A 342 -25.13 -0.94 10.49
N ASP A 343 -23.90 -1.42 10.54
CA ASP A 343 -22.88 -1.01 9.58
C ASP A 343 -23.28 -1.45 8.16
N GLY A 344 -23.00 -0.58 7.20
CA GLY A 344 -23.23 -0.85 5.80
C GLY A 344 -22.09 -0.32 4.97
N VAL A 345 -21.76 -1.02 3.90
CA VAL A 345 -20.77 -0.58 2.91
C VAL A 345 -21.39 -0.59 1.53
N ILE A 346 -21.34 0.58 0.88
CA ILE A 346 -21.61 0.72 -0.55
C ILE A 346 -20.28 0.83 -1.27
N VAL A 347 -20.09 0.06 -2.34
CA VAL A 347 -18.95 0.18 -3.25
C VAL A 347 -19.46 0.66 -4.59
N MET A 348 -19.02 1.85 -5.01
CA MET A 348 -19.38 2.43 -6.30
C MET A 348 -18.23 2.25 -7.30
N PHE A 349 -18.46 1.54 -8.40
CA PHE A 349 -17.55 1.53 -9.55
C PHE A 349 -17.96 2.64 -10.49
N VAL A 350 -17.10 3.64 -10.67
CA VAL A 350 -17.43 4.89 -11.37
C VAL A 350 -16.42 5.15 -12.48
N ASP A 351 -16.90 5.48 -13.67
CA ASP A 351 -16.04 5.93 -14.78
C ASP A 351 -16.15 7.43 -15.07
N GLY A 352 -17.26 8.06 -14.68
CA GLY A 352 -17.52 9.46 -15.01
C GLY A 352 -18.36 10.20 -13.97
N ARG A 353 -18.74 11.43 -14.32
CA ARG A 353 -19.70 12.21 -13.54
C ARG A 353 -21.13 11.78 -13.88
N ASP A 354 -22.05 12.01 -12.95
CA ASP A 354 -23.47 11.89 -13.24
C ASP A 354 -23.86 12.80 -14.43
N SER A 355 -24.67 12.28 -15.33
CA SER A 355 -25.18 13.01 -16.50
C SER A 355 -26.72 13.00 -16.60
N CYS A 356 -27.40 12.46 -15.59
CA CYS A 356 -28.85 12.33 -15.55
C CYS A 356 -29.52 13.34 -14.59
N GLY A 357 -28.73 14.14 -13.86
CA GLY A 357 -29.18 15.34 -13.18
C GLY A 357 -29.15 15.24 -11.65
N THR A 358 -28.93 14.05 -11.10
CA THR A 358 -28.84 13.84 -9.65
C THR A 358 -27.39 13.84 -9.20
N SER A 359 -27.02 14.81 -8.36
CA SER A 359 -25.65 14.92 -7.86
C SER A 359 -25.33 13.81 -6.86
N VAL A 360 -24.31 13.00 -7.17
CA VAL A 360 -23.75 12.00 -6.25
C VAL A 360 -23.33 12.64 -4.92
N CYS A 361 -22.75 13.84 -4.97
CA CYS A 361 -22.28 14.54 -3.77
C CYS A 361 -23.44 14.94 -2.86
N GLU A 362 -24.51 15.49 -3.44
CA GLU A 362 -25.68 15.91 -2.68
C GLU A 362 -26.38 14.70 -2.03
N VAL A 363 -26.55 13.62 -2.79
CA VAL A 363 -27.13 12.37 -2.27
C VAL A 363 -26.28 11.82 -1.14
N SER A 364 -24.95 11.80 -1.29
CA SER A 364 -24.05 11.28 -0.26
C SER A 364 -24.04 12.09 1.03
N GLU A 365 -24.25 13.40 0.96
CA GLU A 365 -24.36 14.28 2.14
C GLU A 365 -25.65 13.96 2.91
N GLN A 366 -26.76 13.78 2.20
CA GLN A 366 -28.02 13.35 2.82
C GLN A 366 -27.91 11.97 3.45
N ILE A 367 -27.19 11.05 2.80
CA ILE A 367 -26.90 9.72 3.35
C ILE A 367 -26.08 9.84 4.63
N ALA A 368 -25.01 10.63 4.65
CA ALA A 368 -24.18 10.80 5.85
C ALA A 368 -24.97 11.32 7.06
N GLN A 369 -25.97 12.19 6.83
CA GLN A 369 -26.84 12.70 7.88
C GLN A 369 -27.89 11.68 8.35
N ARG A 370 -28.47 10.90 7.42
CA ARG A 370 -29.58 9.98 7.72
C ARG A 370 -29.12 8.58 8.10
N GLN A 371 -27.93 8.17 7.71
CA GLN A 371 -27.36 6.83 7.84
C GLN A 371 -25.87 6.94 8.20
N PRO A 372 -25.54 7.39 9.44
CA PRO A 372 -24.16 7.70 9.83
C PRO A 372 -23.21 6.50 9.87
N ARG A 373 -23.73 5.26 9.92
CA ARG A 373 -22.95 4.01 9.86
C ARG A 373 -22.81 3.44 8.45
N LEU A 374 -23.36 4.12 7.43
CA LEU A 374 -23.21 3.72 6.04
C LEU A 374 -21.96 4.37 5.42
N ARG A 375 -21.00 3.56 4.99
CA ARG A 375 -19.77 4.01 4.33
C ARG A 375 -19.84 3.80 2.82
N ILE A 376 -19.48 4.81 2.05
CA ILE A 376 -19.42 4.72 0.58
C ILE A 376 -17.97 4.71 0.13
N ASN A 377 -17.55 3.62 -0.49
CA ASN A 377 -16.25 3.48 -1.13
C ASN A 377 -16.38 3.69 -2.64
N VAL A 378 -15.45 4.42 -3.25
CA VAL A 378 -15.50 4.75 -4.68
C VAL A 378 -14.30 4.14 -5.39
N VAL A 379 -14.55 3.31 -6.40
CA VAL A 379 -13.54 2.76 -7.30
C VAL A 379 -13.60 3.55 -8.61
N ASN A 380 -12.60 4.40 -8.81
CA ASN A 380 -12.50 5.26 -9.97
C ASN A 380 -11.75 4.56 -11.10
N ILE A 381 -12.47 4.30 -12.21
CA ILE A 381 -11.93 3.60 -13.37
C ILE A 381 -11.20 4.55 -14.32
N SER A 382 -11.46 5.86 -14.23
CA SER A 382 -10.79 6.88 -15.03
C SER A 382 -10.23 8.01 -14.17
N ALA A 383 -9.76 9.09 -14.81
CA ALA A 383 -9.27 10.28 -14.12
C ALA A 383 -10.39 11.24 -13.65
N ALA A 384 -11.66 10.83 -13.72
CA ALA A 384 -12.80 11.69 -13.39
C ALA A 384 -13.02 11.80 -11.87
N THR A 385 -13.07 13.01 -11.31
CA THR A 385 -13.12 13.22 -9.85
C THR A 385 -14.51 13.47 -9.27
N GLY A 386 -15.55 13.58 -10.10
CA GLY A 386 -16.84 14.16 -9.69
C GLY A 386 -17.70 13.30 -8.75
N SER A 387 -17.27 12.09 -8.40
CA SER A 387 -17.99 11.21 -7.47
C SER A 387 -17.20 10.92 -6.19
N ASN A 388 -15.99 11.47 -6.04
CA ASN A 388 -15.10 11.23 -4.89
C ASN A 388 -15.67 11.78 -3.57
N CYS A 389 -16.52 12.80 -3.65
CA CYS A 389 -17.22 13.39 -2.51
C CYS A 389 -18.04 12.37 -1.71
N ALA A 390 -18.56 11.32 -2.37
CA ALA A 390 -19.36 10.32 -1.68
C ALA A 390 -18.56 9.58 -0.60
N ALA A 391 -17.29 9.31 -0.89
CA ALA A 391 -16.36 8.73 0.06
C ALA A 391 -16.04 9.71 1.20
N SER A 392 -15.69 10.96 0.91
CA SER A 392 -15.36 11.92 1.96
C SER A 392 -16.54 12.25 2.88
N ASN A 393 -17.76 12.37 2.33
CA ASN A 393 -18.96 12.73 3.08
C ASN A 393 -19.38 11.64 4.06
N THR A 394 -19.23 10.38 3.65
CA THR A 394 -19.61 9.23 4.49
C THR A 394 -18.44 8.64 5.26
N GLY A 395 -17.21 9.11 5.04
CA GLY A 395 -15.95 8.61 5.62
C GLY A 395 -15.44 7.28 5.04
N GLY A 396 -15.83 6.96 3.81
CA GLY A 396 -15.22 5.90 3.02
C GLY A 396 -13.96 6.36 2.28
N ARG A 397 -13.51 5.57 1.29
CA ARG A 397 -12.22 5.75 0.60
C ARG A 397 -12.39 5.76 -0.92
N VAL A 398 -11.45 6.42 -1.61
CA VAL A 398 -11.37 6.45 -3.08
C VAL A 398 -10.20 5.60 -3.55
N TYR A 399 -10.44 4.77 -4.55
CA TYR A 399 -9.48 3.85 -5.15
C TYR A 399 -9.36 4.12 -6.66
N THR A 400 -8.23 3.78 -7.26
CA THR A 400 -8.00 3.91 -8.70
C THR A 400 -7.90 2.53 -9.35
N ALA A 401 -8.57 2.29 -10.47
CA ALA A 401 -8.72 0.95 -11.05
C ALA A 401 -7.46 0.39 -11.75
N ASN A 402 -6.45 1.22 -11.99
CA ASN A 402 -5.15 0.84 -12.58
C ASN A 402 -4.27 -0.05 -11.66
N GLY A 403 -4.78 -0.46 -10.51
CA GLY A 403 -4.28 -1.60 -9.76
C GLY A 403 -5.43 -2.55 -9.43
N ALA A 404 -5.77 -3.48 -10.33
CA ALA A 404 -6.80 -4.50 -10.06
C ALA A 404 -6.54 -5.22 -8.73
N ALA A 405 -5.27 -5.47 -8.39
CA ALA A 405 -4.84 -5.98 -7.09
C ALA A 405 -5.11 -4.99 -5.92
N ALA A 406 -4.94 -3.68 -6.14
CA ALA A 406 -5.25 -2.66 -5.13
C ALA A 406 -6.76 -2.52 -4.90
N VAL A 407 -7.58 -2.70 -5.94
CA VAL A 407 -9.05 -2.75 -5.82
C VAL A 407 -9.49 -4.02 -5.08
N ALA A 408 -8.92 -5.18 -5.42
CA ALA A 408 -9.20 -6.43 -4.72
C ALA A 408 -8.78 -6.36 -3.23
N GLU A 409 -7.59 -5.84 -2.93
CA GLU A 409 -7.11 -5.70 -1.54
C GLU A 409 -7.90 -4.61 -0.78
N ALA A 410 -8.27 -3.51 -1.42
CA ALA A 410 -9.14 -2.50 -0.84
C ALA A 410 -10.53 -3.04 -0.49
N LEU A 411 -11.08 -3.90 -1.35
CA LEU A 411 -12.40 -4.49 -1.16
C LEU A 411 -12.37 -5.68 -0.21
N LYS A 412 -11.26 -6.40 -0.14
CA LYS A 412 -10.95 -7.32 0.96
C LYS A 412 -10.80 -6.57 2.28
N GLN A 413 -10.18 -5.40 2.31
CA GLN A 413 -10.14 -4.54 3.50
C GLN A 413 -11.54 -4.04 3.87
N ALA A 414 -12.34 -3.57 2.91
CA ALA A 414 -13.71 -3.14 3.18
C ALA A 414 -14.61 -4.31 3.65
N SER A 415 -14.45 -5.51 3.06
CA SER A 415 -15.10 -6.74 3.53
C SER A 415 -14.60 -7.15 4.91
N ARG A 416 -13.32 -6.93 5.23
CA ARG A 416 -12.74 -7.19 6.56
C ARG A 416 -13.17 -6.16 7.59
N GLU A 417 -13.30 -4.89 7.25
CA GLU A 417 -13.89 -3.86 8.13
C GLU A 417 -15.34 -4.23 8.46
N VAL A 418 -16.05 -4.80 7.49
CA VAL A 418 -17.40 -5.38 7.64
C VAL A 418 -17.40 -6.65 8.50
N SER A 419 -16.44 -7.56 8.33
CA SER A 419 -16.33 -8.79 9.13
C SER A 419 -15.74 -8.55 10.54
N ALA A 420 -14.83 -7.60 10.71
CA ALA A 420 -14.12 -7.26 11.95
C ALA A 420 -14.86 -6.23 12.81
N GLY A 421 -15.92 -5.60 12.28
CA GLY A 421 -16.99 -5.05 13.12
C GLY A 421 -17.61 -6.10 14.07
N GLY A 422 -17.34 -7.39 13.82
CA GLY A 422 -17.46 -8.50 14.75
C GLY A 422 -16.12 -8.95 15.33
N CYS A 423 -15.52 -8.13 16.19
CA CYS A 423 -14.39 -8.43 17.07
C CYS A 423 -13.01 -8.69 16.43
N SER A 424 -12.04 -7.86 16.85
CA SER A 424 -10.60 -8.15 16.79
C SER A 424 -9.97 -7.95 18.17
#